data_AF-U2FG31-F1
#
_entry.id   AF-U2FG31-F1
#
_cell.length_a   1.000
_cell.length_b   1.000
_cell.length_c   1.000
_cell.angle_alpha   90.00
_cell.angle_beta   90.00
_cell.angle_gamma   90.00
#
_symmetry.space_group_name_H-M   'P 1'
#
loop_
_entity.id
_entity.type
_entity.pdbx_description
1 polymer ?
#
loop_
_entity_poly.entity_id
_entity_poly.type
_entity_poly.pdbx_seq_one_letter_code
_entity_poly.pdbx_strand_id
1 'polypeptide(L)'
;MVSLFVNVQNQHSTAFYWRQKILDAIKQFVRRGDVDGLVEAGETFFLESFKRQHKKNKQFKMPRKVHKRGGQARTRGISKEYVCVSTAIDRKGNIIVEMTNKGRVSSDNLKRLYKHHSEEESIVCTDSHRSYDRLTKDLKLTHVKLKGSKIKEGIYHIQRVNSFYSKLKKWIGRFNGVSTKHVSNYLGWFKWLEIFKEEKEKVKMRYLFLPSNQHYTNTIQRLKI
;
A
#
# COMPACT_ATOMS: atom_id res chain seq x y z
N MET A 1 -15.60 -1.92 14.59
CA MET A 1 -14.38 -2.69 14.94
C MET A 1 -13.11 -1.85 15.20
N VAL A 2 -13.10 -0.54 14.90
CA VAL A 2 -11.94 0.35 15.15
C VAL A 2 -11.52 0.41 16.64
N SER A 3 -12.47 0.23 17.56
CA SER A 3 -12.21 0.20 19.02
C SER A 3 -11.61 -1.14 19.50
N LEU A 4 -12.08 -2.28 18.97
CA LEU A 4 -11.65 -3.62 19.36
C LEU A 4 -10.18 -3.92 19.03
N PHE A 5 -9.58 -3.27 18.02
CA PHE A 5 -8.16 -3.44 17.71
C PHE A 5 -7.22 -2.46 18.42
N VAL A 6 -7.77 -1.45 19.11
CA VAL A 6 -6.99 -0.44 19.81
C VAL A 6 -6.81 -0.80 21.30
N ASN A 7 -7.77 -1.52 21.91
CA ASN A 7 -7.82 -1.71 23.37
C ASN A 7 -7.88 -3.18 23.85
N VAL A 8 -7.15 -4.11 23.24
CA VAL A 8 -6.97 -5.45 23.85
C VAL A 8 -5.77 -5.44 24.80
N GLN A 9 -6.05 -5.34 26.11
CA GLN A 9 -5.11 -5.48 27.22
C GLN A 9 -4.76 -6.95 27.54
N ASN A 10 -4.47 -7.76 26.52
CA ASN A 10 -3.83 -9.07 26.73
C ASN A 10 -2.45 -9.02 26.08
N GLN A 11 -1.41 -9.03 26.93
CA GLN A 11 0.04 -8.89 26.65
C GLN A 11 0.32 -8.27 25.28
N HIS A 12 0.77 -7.01 25.21
CA HIS A 12 0.97 -6.24 23.98
C HIS A 12 1.62 -7.00 22.78
N SER A 13 2.37 -8.08 23.02
CA SER A 13 2.85 -9.04 22.00
C SER A 13 1.75 -9.86 21.31
N THR A 14 0.79 -10.41 22.06
CA THR A 14 -0.26 -11.32 21.57
C THR A 14 -1.27 -10.57 20.71
N ALA A 15 -1.79 -9.44 21.19
CA ALA A 15 -2.67 -8.58 20.39
C ALA A 15 -1.98 -8.07 19.11
N PHE A 16 -0.70 -7.72 19.17
CA PHE A 16 0.08 -7.33 17.99
C PHE A 16 0.17 -8.46 16.98
N TYR A 17 0.46 -9.68 17.44
CA TYR A 17 0.61 -10.86 16.59
C TYR A 17 -0.70 -11.23 15.90
N TRP A 18 -1.80 -11.30 16.65
CA TRP A 18 -3.13 -11.55 16.08
C TRP A 18 -3.55 -10.47 15.10
N ARG A 19 -3.27 -9.19 15.39
CA ARG A 19 -3.47 -8.13 14.41
C ARG A 19 -2.73 -8.45 13.13
N GLN A 20 -1.42 -8.76 13.17
CA GLN A 20 -0.68 -9.04 11.95
C GLN A 20 -1.25 -10.22 11.15
N LYS A 21 -1.73 -11.28 11.81
CA LYS A 21 -2.43 -12.40 11.15
C LYS A 21 -3.69 -11.94 10.41
N ILE A 22 -4.53 -11.16 11.07
CA ILE A 22 -5.77 -10.63 10.48
C ILE A 22 -5.46 -9.70 9.31
N LEU A 23 -4.47 -8.81 9.47
CA LEU A 23 -4.07 -7.90 8.38
C LEU A 23 -3.50 -8.66 7.18
N ASP A 24 -2.81 -9.78 7.43
CA ASP A 24 -2.31 -10.63 6.35
C ASP A 24 -3.46 -11.28 5.58
N ALA A 25 -4.47 -11.80 6.28
CA ALA A 25 -5.69 -12.34 5.65
C ALA A 25 -6.45 -11.25 4.85
N ILE A 26 -6.59 -10.03 5.40
CA ILE A 26 -7.21 -8.90 4.70
C ILE A 26 -6.43 -8.57 3.42
N LYS A 27 -5.10 -8.49 3.50
CA LYS A 27 -4.24 -8.22 2.35
C LYS A 27 -4.41 -9.28 1.26
N GLN A 28 -4.47 -10.56 1.64
CA GLN A 28 -4.71 -11.66 0.71
C GLN A 28 -6.11 -11.58 0.06
N PHE A 29 -7.12 -11.12 0.80
CA PHE A 29 -8.48 -10.92 0.29
C PHE A 29 -8.55 -9.78 -0.73
N VAL A 30 -8.04 -8.59 -0.40
CA VAL A 30 -8.13 -7.43 -1.30
C VAL A 30 -7.22 -7.54 -2.53
N ARG A 31 -6.22 -8.41 -2.47
CA ARG A 31 -5.21 -8.65 -3.51
C ARG A 31 -4.59 -7.34 -4.02
N ARG A 32 -3.86 -7.41 -5.13
CA ARG A 32 -3.32 -6.23 -5.81
C ARG A 32 -4.43 -5.34 -6.39
N GLY A 33 -5.46 -5.96 -6.97
CA GLY A 33 -6.51 -5.27 -7.72
C GLY A 33 -6.04 -4.91 -9.13
N ASP A 34 -6.98 -4.39 -9.92
CA ASP A 34 -6.79 -4.02 -11.32
C ASP A 34 -7.35 -2.60 -11.52
N VAL A 35 -6.79 -1.85 -12.48
CA VAL A 35 -7.22 -0.48 -12.81
C VAL A 35 -7.38 -0.35 -14.31
N ASP A 36 -8.36 0.43 -14.75
CA ASP A 36 -8.67 0.59 -16.18
C ASP A 36 -9.10 2.01 -16.56
N GLY A 37 -9.19 2.25 -17.87
CA GLY A 37 -9.68 3.50 -18.43
C GLY A 37 -8.79 4.69 -18.06
N LEU A 38 -9.29 5.59 -17.19
CA LEU A 38 -8.55 6.76 -16.74
C LEU A 38 -7.99 6.53 -15.33
N VAL A 39 -6.68 6.36 -15.26
CA VAL A 39 -5.94 5.95 -14.06
C VAL A 39 -5.05 7.08 -13.58
N GLU A 40 -5.21 7.46 -12.31
CA GLU A 40 -4.28 8.35 -11.61
C GLU A 40 -3.22 7.51 -10.94
N ALA A 41 -1.93 7.78 -11.17
CA ALA A 41 -0.83 7.03 -10.57
C ALA A 41 0.24 7.96 -9.97
N GLY A 42 0.94 7.44 -8.96
CA GLY A 42 2.11 8.11 -8.39
C GLY A 42 2.74 7.32 -7.26
N GLU A 43 3.58 8.00 -6.49
CA GLU A 43 4.26 7.41 -5.33
C GLU A 43 4.16 8.27 -4.09
N THR A 44 4.29 7.60 -2.95
CA THR A 44 4.61 8.24 -1.68
C THR A 44 5.69 7.48 -0.95
N PHE A 45 6.39 8.16 -0.04
CA PHE A 45 7.58 7.62 0.61
C PHE A 45 7.41 7.62 2.13
N PHE A 46 7.76 6.49 2.75
CA PHE A 46 7.84 6.35 4.20
C PHE A 46 9.27 6.04 4.61
N LEU A 47 9.71 6.52 5.77
CA LEU A 47 11.03 6.19 6.27
C LEU A 47 11.12 4.74 6.71
N GLU A 48 12.25 4.10 6.40
CA GLU A 48 12.50 2.73 6.79
C GLU A 48 12.61 2.58 8.32
N SER A 49 11.85 1.62 8.83
CA SER A 49 11.64 1.40 10.25
C SER A 49 11.87 -0.07 10.62
N PHE A 50 12.87 -0.28 11.48
CA PHE A 50 13.24 -1.59 12.02
C PHE A 50 12.61 -1.87 13.40
N LYS A 51 11.51 -1.16 13.73
CA LYS A 51 10.82 -1.26 15.02
C LYS A 51 10.53 -2.73 15.38
N ARG A 52 10.89 -3.11 16.60
CA ARG A 52 10.76 -4.47 17.18
C ARG A 52 11.60 -5.58 16.51
N GLN A 53 12.42 -5.30 15.50
CA GLN A 53 13.30 -6.33 14.89
C GLN A 53 14.53 -6.62 15.76
N HIS A 54 15.18 -5.60 16.31
CA HIS A 54 16.36 -5.74 17.20
C HIS A 54 16.11 -6.49 18.51
N LYS A 55 14.88 -6.46 19.02
CA LYS A 55 14.56 -7.10 20.31
C LYS A 55 14.40 -8.62 20.22
N LYS A 56 14.15 -9.17 19.03
CA LYS A 56 13.76 -10.58 18.86
C LYS A 56 14.78 -11.42 18.10
N ASN A 57 15.72 -10.78 17.41
CA ASN A 57 16.73 -11.50 16.63
C ASN A 57 18.12 -11.08 17.12
N LYS A 58 18.79 -11.99 17.84
CA LYS A 58 20.16 -11.76 18.36
C LYS A 58 21.19 -11.56 17.23
N GLN A 59 20.90 -12.05 16.03
CA GLN A 59 21.75 -11.88 14.84
C GLN A 59 21.47 -10.58 14.08
N PHE A 60 20.41 -9.83 14.43
CA PHE A 60 20.03 -8.65 13.67
C PHE A 60 20.87 -7.42 14.06
N LYS A 61 21.84 -7.12 13.20
CA LYS A 61 22.65 -5.89 13.28
C LYS A 61 21.88 -4.73 12.64
N MET A 62 21.74 -3.62 13.36
CA MET A 62 21.13 -2.41 12.82
C MET A 62 21.96 -1.89 11.63
N PRO A 63 21.38 -1.75 10.42
CA PRO A 63 22.14 -1.36 9.22
C PRO A 63 22.48 0.13 9.16
N ARG A 64 22.05 0.91 10.16
CA ARG A 64 22.27 2.36 10.26
C ARG A 64 22.38 2.81 11.71
N LYS A 65 22.94 3.99 11.95
CA LYS A 65 22.91 4.60 13.29
C LYS A 65 21.47 4.99 13.68
N VAL A 66 21.20 5.06 14.98
CA VAL A 66 19.88 5.40 15.55
C VAL A 66 19.40 6.78 15.05
N HIS A 67 18.09 6.94 14.85
CA HIS A 67 17.49 8.24 14.52
C HIS A 67 17.27 9.07 15.78
N LYS A 68 17.42 10.40 15.66
CA LYS A 68 16.98 11.35 16.70
C LYS A 68 15.43 11.45 16.68
N ARG A 69 14.84 12.04 17.73
CA ARG A 69 13.39 12.28 17.82
C ARG A 69 12.87 12.98 16.56
N GLY A 70 11.65 12.65 16.14
CA GLY A 70 11.06 13.15 14.89
C GLY A 70 11.40 12.33 13.65
N GLY A 71 12.43 11.47 13.70
CA GLY A 71 12.72 10.49 12.65
C GLY A 71 12.89 11.12 11.28
N GLN A 72 13.92 11.95 11.08
CA GLN A 72 14.28 12.50 9.78
C GLN A 72 15.30 11.60 9.07
N ALA A 73 15.24 11.54 7.74
CA ALA A 73 16.31 10.96 6.93
C ALA A 73 17.60 11.76 7.13
N ARG A 74 18.74 11.07 6.95
CA ARG A 74 20.06 11.72 7.00
C ARG A 74 20.43 12.32 5.66
N THR A 75 20.05 11.65 4.57
CA THR A 75 20.30 12.12 3.21
C THR A 75 19.15 13.02 2.75
N ARG A 76 19.48 14.16 2.14
CA ARG A 76 18.51 15.06 1.51
C ARG A 76 17.86 14.37 0.30
N GLY A 77 16.54 14.49 0.17
CA GLY A 77 15.78 13.92 -0.95
C GLY A 77 15.45 12.43 -0.77
N ILE A 78 14.91 11.81 -1.83
CA ILE A 78 14.46 10.41 -1.81
C ILE A 78 15.69 9.49 -1.92
N SER A 79 16.20 9.04 -0.77
CA SER A 79 17.31 8.11 -0.64
C SER A 79 16.86 6.67 -0.35
N LYS A 80 17.80 5.72 -0.25
CA LYS A 80 17.53 4.33 0.16
C LYS A 80 17.01 4.19 1.61
N GLU A 81 17.00 5.27 2.39
CA GLU A 81 16.38 5.32 3.72
C GLU A 81 14.84 5.35 3.65
N TYR A 82 14.27 5.56 2.48
CA TYR A 82 12.83 5.54 2.25
C TYR A 82 12.40 4.22 1.62
N VAL A 83 11.20 3.77 1.97
CA VAL A 83 10.43 2.80 1.20
C VAL A 83 9.39 3.52 0.36
N CYS A 84 9.36 3.16 -0.92
CA CYS A 84 8.43 3.63 -1.90
C CYS A 84 7.13 2.83 -1.83
N VAL A 85 6.01 3.55 -1.78
CA VAL A 85 4.67 3.00 -1.93
C VAL A 85 4.10 3.61 -3.20
N SER A 86 3.89 2.77 -4.20
CA SER A 86 3.29 3.16 -5.47
C SER A 86 1.80 2.92 -5.40
N THR A 87 1.01 3.82 -5.98
CA THR A 87 -0.46 3.73 -5.97
C THR A 87 -1.02 4.11 -7.32
N ALA A 88 -2.07 3.40 -7.74
CA ALA A 88 -2.93 3.79 -8.84
C ALA A 88 -4.40 3.70 -8.43
N ILE A 89 -5.19 4.64 -8.92
CA ILE A 89 -6.63 4.73 -8.66
C ILE A 89 -7.32 5.09 -9.97
N ASP A 90 -8.30 4.28 -10.39
CA ASP A 90 -9.08 4.57 -11.59
C ASP A 90 -10.33 5.42 -11.30
N ARG A 91 -11.13 5.66 -12.36
CA ARG A 91 -12.38 6.43 -12.25
C ARG A 91 -13.47 5.71 -11.45
N LYS A 92 -13.52 4.39 -11.52
CA LYS A 92 -14.48 3.50 -10.86
C LYS A 92 -14.20 3.36 -9.36
N GLY A 93 -13.00 3.72 -8.92
CA GLY A 93 -12.57 3.63 -7.53
C GLY A 93 -11.79 2.35 -7.22
N ASN A 94 -11.33 1.60 -8.24
CA ASN A 94 -10.40 0.51 -8.03
C ASN A 94 -9.03 1.05 -7.63
N ILE A 95 -8.33 0.32 -6.77
CA ILE A 95 -7.10 0.77 -6.13
C ILE A 95 -6.03 -0.31 -6.23
N ILE A 96 -4.87 0.06 -6.75
CA ILE A 96 -3.61 -0.66 -6.58
C ILE A 96 -2.76 0.15 -5.60
N VAL A 97 -2.28 -0.48 -4.53
CA VAL A 97 -1.35 0.15 -3.58
C VAL A 97 -0.37 -0.88 -3.05
N GLU A 98 0.92 -0.74 -3.37
CA GLU A 98 1.96 -1.67 -2.92
C GLU A 98 3.26 -0.97 -2.56
N MET A 99 3.98 -1.55 -1.60
CA MET A 99 5.36 -1.20 -1.33
C MET A 99 6.25 -1.80 -2.42
N THR A 100 6.89 -0.97 -3.24
CA THR A 100 7.59 -1.42 -4.46
C THR A 100 9.09 -1.61 -4.26
N ASN A 101 9.78 -0.63 -3.68
CA ASN A 101 11.23 -0.69 -3.47
C ASN A 101 11.71 0.26 -2.37
N LYS A 102 13.03 0.26 -2.12
CA LYS A 102 13.70 1.31 -1.35
C LYS A 102 14.22 2.41 -2.26
N GLY A 103 14.05 3.67 -1.84
CA GLY A 103 14.42 4.85 -2.61
C GLY A 103 13.52 5.10 -3.81
N ARG A 104 14.06 5.79 -4.83
CA ARG A 104 13.30 6.19 -6.02
C ARG A 104 12.80 4.98 -6.79
N VAL A 105 11.59 5.07 -7.33
CA VAL A 105 10.99 3.98 -8.11
C VAL A 105 11.65 3.87 -9.49
N SER A 106 11.95 2.65 -9.94
CA SER A 106 12.40 2.38 -11.31
C SER A 106 11.23 1.99 -12.21
N SER A 107 11.41 2.10 -13.53
CA SER A 107 10.44 1.59 -14.51
C SER A 107 10.14 0.11 -14.30
N ASP A 108 11.13 -0.71 -13.94
CA ASP A 108 10.95 -2.15 -13.74
C ASP A 108 10.10 -2.45 -12.51
N ASN A 109 10.22 -1.63 -11.45
CA ASN A 109 9.37 -1.76 -10.27
C ASN A 109 7.91 -1.45 -10.62
N LEU A 110 7.67 -0.39 -11.40
CA LEU A 110 6.34 -0.04 -11.90
C LEU A 110 5.80 -1.11 -12.85
N LYS A 111 6.64 -1.65 -13.73
CA LYS A 111 6.24 -2.71 -14.66
C LYS A 111 5.78 -3.94 -13.90
N ARG A 112 6.48 -4.36 -12.84
CA ARG A 112 6.02 -5.47 -11.98
C ARG A 112 4.70 -5.19 -11.26
N LEU A 113 4.39 -3.92 -11.01
CA LEU A 113 3.15 -3.50 -10.37
C LEU A 113 1.96 -3.54 -11.34
N TYR A 114 2.13 -2.96 -12.54
CA TYR A 114 1.05 -2.74 -13.49
C TYR A 114 0.89 -3.84 -14.55
N LYS A 115 1.94 -4.62 -14.83
CA LYS A 115 1.85 -5.71 -15.80
C LYS A 115 0.76 -6.70 -15.37
N HIS A 116 -0.19 -6.97 -16.27
CA HIS A 116 -1.38 -7.79 -16.05
C HIS A 116 -2.42 -7.22 -15.06
N HIS A 117 -2.27 -5.96 -14.64
CA HIS A 117 -3.17 -5.27 -13.71
C HIS A 117 -3.66 -3.91 -14.23
N SER A 118 -3.30 -3.58 -15.45
CA SER A 118 -3.81 -2.43 -16.21
C SER A 118 -4.26 -2.90 -17.57
N GLU A 119 -5.44 -2.47 -18.00
CA GLU A 119 -5.93 -2.71 -19.36
C GLU A 119 -5.05 -2.00 -20.38
N GLU A 120 -4.85 -2.62 -21.55
CA GLU A 120 -4.18 -1.97 -22.68
C GLU A 120 -4.92 -0.67 -23.04
N GLU A 121 -4.21 0.32 -23.59
CA GLU A 121 -4.77 1.62 -23.98
C GLU A 121 -5.29 2.52 -22.84
N SER A 122 -5.22 2.06 -21.58
CA SER A 122 -5.56 2.92 -20.42
C SER A 122 -4.73 4.22 -20.41
N ILE A 123 -5.36 5.30 -19.98
CA ILE A 123 -4.76 6.63 -19.84
C ILE A 123 -4.24 6.79 -18.41
N VAL A 124 -2.92 6.89 -18.26
CA VAL A 124 -2.26 7.06 -16.97
C VAL A 124 -1.86 8.52 -16.77
N CYS A 125 -2.34 9.14 -15.69
CA CYS A 125 -2.03 10.50 -15.27
C CYS A 125 -1.02 10.51 -14.12
N THR A 126 0.13 11.16 -14.28
CA THR A 126 1.18 11.24 -13.25
C THR A 126 1.84 12.62 -13.13
N ASP A 127 2.56 12.84 -12.03
CA ASP A 127 3.29 14.08 -11.68
C ASP A 127 4.64 14.24 -12.40
N SER A 128 4.72 13.84 -13.68
CA SER A 128 5.91 13.99 -14.54
C SER A 128 7.16 13.18 -14.12
N HIS A 129 7.05 12.19 -13.23
CA HIS A 129 8.20 11.34 -12.89
C HIS A 129 8.65 10.44 -14.07
N ARG A 130 9.92 10.52 -14.46
CA ARG A 130 10.49 9.86 -15.67
C ARG A 130 10.29 8.35 -15.74
N SER A 131 10.16 7.66 -14.61
CA SER A 131 9.96 6.19 -14.59
C SER A 131 8.66 5.77 -15.28
N TYR A 132 7.64 6.65 -15.30
CA TYR A 132 6.38 6.39 -16.00
C TYR A 132 6.52 6.47 -17.51
N ASP A 133 7.45 7.28 -18.03
CA ASP A 133 7.67 7.43 -19.48
C ASP A 133 8.06 6.11 -20.14
N ARG A 134 8.86 5.30 -19.46
CA ARG A 134 9.27 3.99 -19.94
C ARG A 134 8.19 2.95 -19.70
N LEU A 135 7.51 3.00 -18.55
CA LEU A 135 6.40 2.10 -18.24
C LEU A 135 5.30 2.17 -19.30
N THR A 136 4.86 3.38 -19.65
CA THR A 136 3.72 3.59 -20.55
C THR A 136 4.05 3.15 -21.97
N LYS A 137 5.29 3.35 -22.43
CA LYS A 137 5.78 2.77 -23.68
C LYS A 137 5.80 1.24 -23.66
N ASP A 138 6.34 0.65 -22.60
CA ASP A 138 6.46 -0.80 -22.44
C ASP A 138 5.10 -1.52 -22.39
N LEU A 139 4.06 -0.87 -21.83
CA LEU A 139 2.72 -1.41 -21.65
C LEU A 139 1.69 -0.87 -22.65
N LYS A 140 2.12 -0.11 -23.66
CA LYS A 140 1.24 0.54 -24.66
C LYS A 140 0.10 1.37 -24.02
N LEU A 141 0.43 2.12 -22.97
CA LEU A 141 -0.49 2.99 -22.26
C LEU A 141 -0.35 4.43 -22.73
N THR A 142 -1.44 5.19 -22.68
CA THR A 142 -1.39 6.63 -22.97
C THR A 142 -0.91 7.38 -21.73
N HIS A 143 0.17 8.16 -21.86
CA HIS A 143 0.74 8.91 -20.72
C HIS A 143 0.35 10.38 -20.75
N VAL A 144 -0.47 10.81 -19.78
CA VAL A 144 -0.73 12.23 -19.54
C VAL A 144 0.13 12.72 -18.39
N LYS A 145 1.08 13.62 -18.69
CA LYS A 145 1.95 14.24 -17.69
C LYS A 145 1.39 15.58 -17.28
N LEU A 146 0.96 15.69 -16.03
CA LEU A 146 0.58 16.98 -15.46
C LEU A 146 1.88 17.69 -15.04
N LYS A 147 2.26 18.74 -15.80
CA LYS A 147 3.49 19.51 -15.57
C LYS A 147 3.22 20.71 -14.65
N GLY A 148 4.17 20.98 -13.74
CA GLY A 148 4.19 22.21 -12.93
C GLY A 148 3.17 22.21 -11.79
N SER A 149 2.55 23.37 -11.52
CA SER A 149 1.52 23.56 -10.49
C SER A 149 0.11 23.12 -10.93
N LYS A 150 -0.05 22.65 -12.18
CA LYS A 150 -1.34 22.21 -12.71
C LYS A 150 -1.67 20.83 -12.16
N ILE A 151 -2.51 20.78 -11.13
CA ILE A 151 -3.02 19.54 -10.54
C ILE A 151 -4.16 18.94 -11.42
N LYS A 152 -4.67 19.72 -12.39
CA LYS A 152 -5.78 19.36 -13.29
C LYS A 152 -5.58 19.99 -14.68
N GLU A 153 -5.91 19.24 -15.72
CA GLU A 153 -6.01 19.66 -17.11
C GLU A 153 -7.22 18.99 -17.76
N GLY A 154 -8.32 19.73 -17.92
CA GLY A 154 -9.60 19.16 -18.38
C GLY A 154 -10.10 18.04 -17.46
N ILE A 155 -10.24 16.84 -18.02
CA ILE A 155 -10.65 15.63 -17.30
C ILE A 155 -9.49 14.97 -16.52
N TYR A 156 -8.24 15.31 -16.84
CA TYR A 156 -7.04 14.72 -16.24
C TYR A 156 -6.66 15.43 -14.94
N HIS A 157 -6.49 14.69 -13.84
CA HIS A 157 -6.00 15.22 -12.57
C HIS A 157 -5.35 14.09 -11.75
N ILE A 158 -4.60 14.45 -10.69
CA ILE A 158 -3.95 13.48 -9.77
C ILE A 158 -4.46 13.63 -8.32
N GLN A 159 -5.65 14.23 -8.17
CA GLN A 159 -6.17 14.61 -6.86
C GLN A 159 -6.60 13.40 -6.02
N ARG A 160 -7.05 12.31 -6.64
CA ARG A 160 -7.48 11.11 -5.91
C ARG A 160 -6.29 10.44 -5.26
N VAL A 161 -5.19 10.29 -5.99
CA VAL A 161 -3.93 9.73 -5.46
C VAL A 161 -3.37 10.61 -4.34
N ASN A 162 -3.34 11.94 -4.54
CA ASN A 162 -2.88 12.86 -3.48
C ASN A 162 -3.75 12.83 -2.22
N SER A 163 -5.07 12.77 -2.39
CA SER A 163 -6.03 12.62 -1.28
C SER A 163 -5.83 11.29 -0.56
N PHE A 164 -5.65 10.20 -1.32
CA PHE A 164 -5.35 8.87 -0.79
C PHE A 164 -4.09 8.88 0.07
N TYR A 165 -3.00 9.52 -0.38
CA TYR A 165 -1.77 9.64 0.41
C TYR A 165 -1.95 10.44 1.69
N SER A 166 -2.68 11.55 1.64
CA SER A 166 -2.97 12.37 2.83
C SER A 166 -3.69 11.54 3.89
N LYS A 167 -4.75 10.82 3.48
CA LYS A 167 -5.50 9.91 4.35
C LYS A 167 -4.63 8.77 4.88
N LEU A 168 -3.85 8.12 4.01
CA LEU A 168 -2.97 7.01 4.38
C LEU A 168 -1.94 7.44 5.44
N LYS A 169 -1.28 8.58 5.25
CA LYS A 169 -0.29 9.12 6.20
C LYS A 169 -0.93 9.44 7.54
N LYS A 170 -2.09 10.12 7.54
CA LYS A 170 -2.85 10.43 8.76
C LYS A 170 -3.26 9.15 9.49
N TRP A 171 -3.73 8.14 8.75
CA TRP A 171 -4.16 6.87 9.30
C TRP A 171 -3.00 6.06 9.90
N ILE A 172 -1.88 5.92 9.17
CA ILE A 172 -0.67 5.23 9.66
C ILE A 172 -0.09 5.91 10.91
N GLY A 173 -0.18 7.24 11.00
CA GLY A 173 0.30 8.02 12.15
C GLY A 173 -0.23 7.52 13.50
N ARG A 174 -1.45 6.98 13.53
CA ARG A 174 -2.11 6.43 14.74
C ARG A 174 -1.36 5.27 15.39
N PHE A 175 -0.49 4.58 14.65
CA PHE A 175 0.27 3.42 15.17
C PHE A 175 1.64 3.80 15.75
N ASN A 176 1.96 5.10 15.86
CA ASN A 176 3.23 5.62 16.39
C ASN A 176 4.45 4.96 15.72
N GLY A 177 4.38 4.83 14.40
CA GLY A 177 5.38 4.16 13.57
C GLY A 177 5.13 2.65 13.40
N VAL A 178 5.11 2.22 12.13
CA VAL A 178 5.01 0.83 11.68
C VAL A 178 6.40 0.35 11.27
N SER A 179 6.71 -0.94 11.48
CA SER A 179 7.97 -1.50 10.93
C SER A 179 7.80 -1.79 9.45
N THR A 180 8.82 -1.52 8.65
CA THR A 180 8.81 -1.71 7.19
C THR A 180 8.36 -3.10 6.77
N LYS A 181 8.74 -4.15 7.52
CA LYS A 181 8.30 -5.53 7.26
C LYS A 181 6.78 -5.73 7.26
N HIS A 182 6.04 -4.85 7.93
CA HIS A 182 4.59 -4.94 8.09
C HIS A 182 3.85 -3.92 7.24
N VAL A 183 4.55 -2.98 6.58
CA VAL A 183 3.91 -1.90 5.82
C VAL A 183 2.91 -2.45 4.81
N SER A 184 3.26 -3.50 4.06
CA SER A 184 2.36 -4.12 3.09
C SER A 184 1.03 -4.60 3.70
N ASN A 185 1.03 -5.09 4.94
CA ASN A 185 -0.19 -5.55 5.62
C ASN A 185 -1.07 -4.36 6.05
N TYR A 186 -0.44 -3.26 6.46
CA TYR A 186 -1.15 -2.02 6.75
C TYR A 186 -1.70 -1.35 5.48
N LEU A 187 -0.97 -1.43 4.34
CA LEU A 187 -1.47 -0.96 3.05
C LEU A 187 -2.71 -1.75 2.61
N GLY A 188 -2.67 -3.09 2.72
CA GLY A 188 -3.84 -3.93 2.42
C GLY A 188 -5.04 -3.60 3.30
N TRP A 189 -4.83 -3.36 4.59
CA TRP A 189 -5.89 -2.93 5.49
C TRP A 189 -6.45 -1.56 5.12
N PHE A 190 -5.60 -0.59 4.82
CA PHE A 190 -6.05 0.73 4.41
C PHE A 190 -6.81 0.68 3.08
N LYS A 191 -6.32 -0.10 2.11
CA LYS A 191 -7.02 -0.36 0.85
C LYS A 191 -8.43 -0.92 1.10
N TRP A 192 -8.56 -1.92 1.98
CA TRP A 192 -9.86 -2.47 2.35
C TRP A 192 -10.78 -1.40 2.94
N LEU A 193 -10.27 -0.54 3.82
CA LEU A 193 -11.06 0.56 4.40
C LEU A 193 -11.56 1.54 3.34
N GLU A 194 -10.74 1.87 2.33
CA GLU A 194 -11.15 2.79 1.25
C GLU A 194 -12.14 2.12 0.27
N ILE A 195 -11.94 0.85 -0.10
CA ILE A 195 -12.86 0.11 -0.98
C ILE A 195 -14.26 0.04 -0.37
N PHE A 196 -14.35 -0.33 0.91
CA PHE A 196 -15.64 -0.52 1.57
C PHE A 196 -16.12 0.74 2.29
N LYS A 197 -15.53 1.92 2.11
CA LYS A 197 -15.80 3.10 2.97
C LYS A 197 -17.30 3.45 3.08
N GLU A 198 -18.06 3.30 2.00
CA GLU A 198 -19.50 3.60 1.90
C GLU A 198 -20.39 2.47 2.43
N GLU A 199 -19.86 1.26 2.62
CA GLU A 199 -20.61 0.12 3.11
C GLU A 199 -20.94 0.20 4.60
N LYS A 200 -22.11 -0.32 4.97
CA LYS A 200 -22.51 -0.48 6.37
C LYS A 200 -21.55 -1.45 7.09
N GLU A 201 -21.27 -1.21 8.37
CA GLU A 201 -20.33 -2.04 9.16
C GLU A 201 -20.73 -3.53 9.15
N LYS A 202 -22.03 -3.86 9.17
CA LYS A 202 -22.52 -5.24 9.07
C LYS A 202 -22.10 -5.93 7.76
N VAL A 203 -22.06 -5.19 6.65
CA VAL A 203 -21.69 -5.71 5.33
C VAL A 203 -20.18 -5.90 5.24
N LYS A 204 -19.40 -4.92 5.71
CA LYS A 204 -17.94 -5.03 5.89
C LYS A 204 -17.54 -6.30 6.63
N MET A 205 -18.24 -6.59 7.73
CA MET A 205 -17.99 -7.79 8.53
C MET A 205 -18.20 -9.07 7.72
N ARG A 206 -19.28 -9.16 6.94
CA ARG A 206 -19.51 -10.32 6.07
C ARG A 206 -18.37 -10.52 5.08
N TYR A 207 -17.91 -9.45 4.42
CA TYR A 207 -16.78 -9.54 3.48
C TYR A 207 -15.46 -9.97 4.13
N LEU A 208 -15.26 -9.67 5.41
CA LEU A 208 -14.08 -10.13 6.14
C LEU A 208 -14.12 -11.66 6.41
N PHE A 209 -15.30 -12.22 6.72
CA PHE A 209 -15.44 -13.61 7.13
C PHE A 209 -15.80 -14.60 5.99
N LEU A 210 -16.37 -14.10 4.88
CA LEU A 210 -16.66 -14.89 3.68
C LEU A 210 -15.43 -15.65 3.12
N PRO A 211 -14.29 -14.98 2.83
CA PRO A 211 -13.09 -15.65 2.34
C PRO A 211 -12.46 -16.61 3.36
N SER A 212 -12.60 -16.36 4.68
CA SER A 212 -12.07 -17.30 5.67
C SER A 212 -12.76 -18.66 5.60
N ASN A 213 -14.06 -18.72 5.28
CA ASN A 213 -14.78 -19.99 5.17
C ASN A 213 -14.44 -20.77 3.89
N GLN A 214 -14.18 -20.09 2.76
CA GLN A 214 -13.79 -20.74 1.51
C GLN A 214 -12.37 -21.34 1.56
N HIS A 215 -11.46 -20.76 2.33
CA HIS A 215 -10.14 -21.36 2.56
C HIS A 215 -10.19 -22.59 3.47
N TYR A 216 -11.11 -22.66 4.45
CA TYR A 216 -11.28 -23.86 5.29
C TYR A 216 -11.77 -25.07 4.48
N THR A 217 -12.74 -24.90 3.58
CA THR A 217 -13.24 -26.01 2.75
C THR A 217 -12.17 -26.55 1.80
N ASN A 218 -11.37 -25.66 1.20
CA ASN A 218 -10.30 -26.07 0.26
C ASN A 218 -9.10 -26.72 0.96
N THR A 219 -8.84 -26.39 2.23
CA THR A 219 -7.72 -26.98 3.00
C THR A 219 -8.09 -28.38 3.50
N ILE A 220 -9.35 -28.63 3.87
CA ILE A 220 -9.83 -29.97 4.26
C ILE A 220 -9.88 -30.92 3.06
N GLN A 221 -10.21 -30.43 1.85
CA GLN A 221 -10.16 -31.26 0.64
C GLN A 221 -8.73 -31.66 0.23
N ARG A 222 -7.71 -30.83 0.52
CA ARG A 222 -6.30 -31.14 0.22
C ARG A 222 -5.62 -32.07 1.23
N LEU A 223 -6.23 -32.31 2.40
CA LEU A 223 -5.72 -33.21 3.43
C LEU A 223 -6.40 -34.59 3.41
N LYS A 224 -7.26 -34.86 2.40
CA LYS A 224 -7.88 -36.16 2.13
C LYS A 224 -7.31 -36.84 0.88
N ILE A 225 -6.00 -36.75 0.68
CA ILE A 225 -5.23 -37.56 -0.29
C ILE A 225 -4.12 -38.26 0.47
#